data_AF-A0A969HTS4-F1
#
_entry.id   AF-A0A969HTS4-F1
#
_cell.length_a   1.000
_cell.length_b   1.000
_cell.length_c   1.000
_cell.angle_alpha   90.00
_cell.angle_beta   90.00
_cell.angle_gamma   90.00
#
_symmetry.space_group_name_H-M   'P 1'
#
loop_
_entity.id
_entity.type
_entity.pdbx_description
1 polymer ?
#
loop_
_entity_poly.entity_id
_entity_poly.type
_entity_poly.pdbx_seq_one_letter_code
_entity_poly.pdbx_strand_id
1 'polypeptide(L)'
;MQHSDGRYDDLLLTYGGQAASLAGYRLDMAMAVLRYAADGSLVQQVVYGGSSLSTTTGRVLIENLPDDTPLTVEYQGGTVMLTADAPLPQGLRLYAPHATDLLVDGVPRAFVPEDDSIVCNKIERVVLGLWKTSIHIQPHW
;
A
#
# COMPACT_ATOMS: atom_id res chain seq x y z
N MET A 1 1.65 15.91 -11.89
CA MET A 1 2.12 17.22 -11.38
C MET A 1 3.60 17.10 -11.11
N GLN A 2 4.45 17.86 -11.80
CA GLN A 2 5.90 17.80 -11.62
C GLN A 2 6.37 18.82 -10.58
N HIS A 3 7.28 18.40 -9.70
CA HIS A 3 7.88 19.19 -8.64
C HIS A 3 9.24 19.72 -9.12
N SER A 4 9.75 20.79 -8.49
CA SER A 4 11.01 21.44 -8.89
C SER A 4 12.26 20.57 -8.68
N ASP A 5 12.15 19.50 -7.91
CA ASP A 5 13.21 18.52 -7.65
C ASP A 5 13.14 17.29 -8.56
N GLY A 6 12.28 17.33 -9.59
CA GLY A 6 12.11 16.25 -10.56
C GLY A 6 11.10 15.17 -10.13
N ARG A 7 10.63 15.18 -8.88
CA ARG A 7 9.53 14.30 -8.45
C ARG A 7 8.25 14.63 -9.19
N TYR A 8 7.36 13.67 -9.30
CA TYR A 8 6.03 13.93 -9.85
C TYR A 8 4.95 13.04 -9.24
N ASP A 9 3.73 13.58 -9.23
CA ASP A 9 2.55 12.91 -8.74
C ASP A 9 1.54 12.70 -9.88
N ASP A 10 1.05 11.47 -10.06
CA ASP A 10 -0.12 11.18 -10.88
C ASP A 10 -1.34 11.05 -9.99
N LEU A 11 -2.41 11.78 -10.34
CA LEU A 11 -3.71 11.71 -9.68
C LEU A 11 -4.72 11.12 -10.65
N LEU A 12 -5.26 9.96 -10.31
CA LEU A 12 -6.27 9.24 -11.06
C LEU A 12 -7.57 9.30 -10.29
N LEU A 13 -8.63 9.77 -10.95
CA LEU A 13 -9.98 9.84 -10.41
C LEU A 13 -10.91 9.22 -11.46
N THR A 14 -11.64 8.19 -11.07
CA THR A 14 -12.66 7.58 -11.91
C THR A 14 -14.04 7.77 -11.28
N TYR A 15 -15.07 7.76 -12.12
CA TYR A 15 -16.46 7.89 -11.68
C TYR A 15 -17.28 6.79 -12.36
N GLY A 16 -18.13 6.10 -11.59
CA GLY A 16 -19.04 5.09 -12.11
C GLY A 16 -18.60 3.63 -11.92
N GLY A 17 -17.51 3.35 -11.20
CA GLY A 17 -17.19 2.01 -10.69
C GLY A 17 -16.90 0.95 -11.76
N GLN A 18 -16.44 1.36 -12.94
CA GLN A 18 -16.05 0.44 -14.01
C GLN A 18 -14.56 0.52 -14.28
N ALA A 19 -13.99 -0.61 -14.72
CA ALA A 19 -12.62 -0.66 -15.21
C ALA A 19 -12.42 0.41 -16.32
N ALA A 20 -11.45 1.27 -16.11
CA ALA A 20 -11.11 2.38 -16.98
C ALA A 20 -9.65 2.29 -17.43
N SER A 21 -9.34 2.97 -18.52
CA SER A 21 -7.97 3.27 -18.91
C SER A 21 -7.78 4.78 -18.89
N LEU A 22 -6.85 5.28 -18.09
CA LEU A 22 -6.64 6.71 -17.87
C LEU A 22 -5.14 7.00 -17.79
N ALA A 23 -4.67 7.96 -18.58
CA ALA A 23 -3.30 8.49 -18.49
C ALA A 23 -2.19 7.41 -18.47
N GLY A 24 -2.35 6.32 -19.22
CA GLY A 24 -1.37 5.23 -19.27
C GLY A 24 -1.57 4.14 -18.22
N TYR A 25 -2.64 4.19 -17.42
CA TYR A 25 -3.02 3.20 -16.41
C TYR A 25 -4.31 2.45 -16.81
N ARG A 26 -4.47 1.24 -16.29
CA ARG A 26 -5.71 0.45 -16.27
C ARG A 26 -6.09 0.23 -14.80
N LEU A 27 -7.31 0.60 -14.43
CA LEU A 27 -7.75 0.58 -13.03
C LEU A 27 -9.26 0.39 -12.93
N ASP A 28 -9.71 -0.28 -11.88
CA ASP A 28 -11.12 -0.27 -11.43
C ASP A 28 -11.33 0.64 -10.20
N MET A 29 -10.26 1.27 -9.72
CA MET A 29 -10.25 2.12 -8.53
C MET A 29 -10.90 3.49 -8.75
N ALA A 30 -11.66 3.95 -7.77
CA ALA A 30 -12.23 5.30 -7.73
C ALA A 30 -11.15 6.39 -7.63
N MET A 31 -10.08 6.14 -6.87
CA MET A 31 -9.00 7.08 -6.66
C MET A 31 -7.65 6.37 -6.55
N ALA A 32 -6.63 6.93 -7.20
CA ALA A 32 -5.24 6.60 -6.96
C ALA A 32 -4.36 7.87 -7.01
N VAL A 33 -3.43 7.98 -6.07
CA VAL A 33 -2.34 8.96 -6.08
C VAL A 33 -1.03 8.18 -6.14
N LEU A 34 -0.23 8.40 -7.17
CA LEU A 34 1.06 7.75 -7.37
C LEU A 34 2.14 8.80 -7.34
N ARG A 35 3.09 8.68 -6.43
CA ARG A 35 4.24 9.58 -6.34
C ARG A 35 5.49 8.87 -6.80
N TYR A 36 6.23 9.54 -7.65
CA TYR A 36 7.48 9.06 -8.23
C TYR A 36 8.65 9.96 -7.84
N ALA A 37 9.80 9.34 -7.62
CA ALA A 37 11.08 10.03 -7.52
C ALA A 37 11.53 10.58 -8.88
N ALA A 38 12.56 11.40 -8.88
CA ALA A 38 13.13 11.99 -10.10
C ALA A 38 13.70 10.95 -11.09
N ASP A 39 14.08 9.78 -10.59
CA ASP A 39 14.54 8.63 -11.39
C ASP A 39 13.39 7.78 -11.95
N GLY A 40 12.14 8.14 -11.66
CA GLY A 40 10.95 7.41 -12.07
C GLY A 40 10.60 6.20 -11.19
N SER A 41 11.32 5.97 -10.09
CA SER A 41 10.94 4.96 -9.10
C SER A 41 9.68 5.39 -8.33
N LEU A 42 8.80 4.44 -8.06
CA LEU A 42 7.58 4.67 -7.28
C LEU A 42 7.95 4.76 -5.79
N VAL A 43 7.57 5.84 -5.13
CA VAL A 43 7.91 6.08 -3.71
C VAL A 43 6.70 6.10 -2.78
N GLN A 44 5.50 6.39 -3.30
CA GLN A 44 4.27 6.34 -2.53
C GLN A 44 3.06 6.05 -3.42
N GLN A 45 2.09 5.30 -2.89
CA GLN A 45 0.77 5.09 -3.47
C GLN A 45 -0.31 5.34 -2.41
N VAL A 46 -1.40 6.00 -2.80
CA VAL A 46 -2.63 6.08 -1.99
C VAL A 46 -3.79 5.69 -2.88
N VAL A 47 -4.52 4.64 -2.51
CA VAL A 47 -5.59 4.07 -3.35
C VAL A 47 -6.86 3.81 -2.56
N TYR A 48 -8.00 3.88 -3.26
CA TYR A 48 -9.31 3.61 -2.67
C TYR A 48 -10.36 3.30 -3.75
N GLY A 49 -11.36 2.49 -3.38
CA GLY A 49 -12.58 2.32 -4.17
C GLY A 49 -12.43 1.39 -5.38
N GLY A 50 -11.67 0.31 -5.24
CA GLY A 50 -11.48 -0.74 -6.26
C GLY A 50 -10.38 -1.73 -5.88
N SER A 51 -10.11 -2.67 -6.77
CA SER A 51 -9.30 -3.86 -6.47
C SER A 51 -7.95 -3.91 -7.18
N SER A 52 -7.81 -3.19 -8.30
CA SER A 52 -6.67 -3.34 -9.20
C SER A 52 -6.25 -2.02 -9.86
N LEU A 53 -4.93 -1.86 -9.97
CA LEU A 53 -4.29 -0.80 -10.73
C LEU A 53 -3.04 -1.35 -11.38
N SER A 54 -2.92 -1.12 -12.69
CA SER A 54 -1.79 -1.53 -13.51
C SER A 54 -1.45 -0.45 -14.53
N THR A 55 -0.25 -0.51 -15.10
CA THR A 55 0.07 0.27 -16.28
C THR A 55 -0.57 -0.37 -17.51
N THR A 56 -0.81 0.43 -18.54
CA THR A 56 -1.27 -0.06 -19.85
C THR A 56 -0.28 -1.01 -20.54
N THR A 57 0.99 -0.98 -20.12
CA THR A 57 2.05 -1.91 -20.55
C THR A 57 2.03 -3.25 -19.80
N GLY A 58 1.14 -3.42 -18.81
CA GLY A 58 0.92 -4.69 -18.10
C GLY A 58 1.63 -4.83 -16.75
N ARG A 59 2.30 -3.78 -16.25
CA ARG A 59 2.89 -3.80 -14.90
C ARG A 59 1.77 -3.65 -13.87
N VAL A 60 1.55 -4.67 -13.05
CA VAL A 60 0.63 -4.61 -11.90
C VAL A 60 1.25 -3.73 -10.82
N LEU A 61 0.56 -2.68 -10.39
CA LEU A 61 0.97 -1.82 -9.27
C LEU A 61 0.34 -2.30 -7.96
N ILE A 62 -0.93 -2.71 -8.03
CA ILE A 62 -1.69 -3.34 -6.96
C ILE A 62 -2.79 -4.23 -7.53
N GLU A 63 -3.04 -5.36 -6.88
CA GLU A 63 -4.08 -6.32 -7.25
C GLU A 63 -4.62 -7.03 -5.98
N ASN A 64 -5.91 -7.38 -5.99
CA ASN A 64 -6.64 -8.00 -4.88
C ASN A 64 -6.82 -7.11 -3.64
N LEU A 65 -6.94 -5.79 -3.82
CA LEU A 65 -7.38 -4.91 -2.73
C LEU A 65 -8.92 -5.04 -2.55
N PRO A 66 -9.46 -5.10 -1.32
CA PRO A 66 -10.90 -4.99 -1.13
C PRO A 66 -11.40 -3.58 -1.48
N ASP A 67 -12.51 -3.48 -2.22
CA ASP A 67 -13.00 -2.21 -2.79
C ASP A 67 -13.21 -1.09 -1.76
N ASP A 68 -13.56 -1.44 -0.52
CA ASP A 68 -13.84 -0.51 0.58
C ASP A 68 -12.62 -0.20 1.47
N THR A 69 -11.44 -0.70 1.11
CA THR A 69 -10.23 -0.55 1.91
C THR A 69 -9.33 0.57 1.38
N PRO A 70 -9.22 1.71 2.08
CA PRO A 70 -8.18 2.68 1.77
C PRO A 70 -6.82 2.08 2.14
N LEU A 71 -5.86 2.21 1.21
CA LEU A 71 -4.50 1.72 1.42
C LEU A 71 -3.49 2.81 1.05
N THR A 72 -2.55 3.06 1.96
CA THR A 72 -1.33 3.81 1.68
C THR A 72 -0.14 2.86 1.64
N VAL A 73 0.71 3.00 0.62
CA VAL A 73 1.95 2.26 0.44
C VAL A 73 3.10 3.24 0.32
N GLU A 74 4.15 3.07 1.12
CA GLU A 74 5.38 3.87 1.04
C GLU A 74 6.58 2.96 0.76
N TYR A 75 7.50 3.42 -0.09
CA TYR A 75 8.69 2.69 -0.48
C TYR A 75 9.94 3.45 -0.05
N GLN A 76 10.74 2.87 0.83
CA GLN A 76 11.96 3.50 1.31
C GLN A 76 13.07 2.46 1.51
N GLY A 77 14.15 2.56 0.71
CA GLY A 77 15.37 1.78 0.93
C GLY A 77 15.16 0.26 0.98
N GLY A 78 14.25 -0.28 0.16
CA GLY A 78 13.88 -1.71 0.16
C GLY A 78 12.79 -2.09 1.17
N THR A 79 12.37 -1.17 2.04
CA THR A 79 11.19 -1.37 2.91
C THR A 79 9.92 -0.91 2.20
N VAL A 80 8.90 -1.77 2.24
CA VAL A 80 7.51 -1.43 1.88
C VAL A 80 6.71 -1.24 3.17
N MET A 81 6.16 -0.06 3.38
CA MET A 81 5.26 0.24 4.51
C MET A 81 3.82 0.30 4.01
N LEU A 82 2.94 -0.51 4.59
CA LEU A 82 1.50 -0.49 4.35
C LEU A 82 0.79 0.09 5.55
N THR A 83 -0.15 1.00 5.28
CA THR A 83 -1.09 1.53 6.28
C THR A 83 -2.50 1.37 5.74
N ALA A 84 -3.34 0.65 6.47
CA ALA A 84 -4.73 0.39 6.08
C ALA A 84 -5.64 0.35 7.32
N ASP A 85 -6.87 0.85 7.17
CA ASP A 85 -7.83 0.87 8.28
C ASP A 85 -8.58 -0.47 8.45
N ALA A 86 -8.41 -1.39 7.51
CA ALA A 86 -9.05 -2.71 7.45
C ALA A 86 -8.03 -3.85 7.26
N PRO A 87 -8.37 -5.10 7.63
CA PRO A 87 -7.52 -6.25 7.38
C PRO A 87 -7.23 -6.43 5.88
N LEU A 88 -5.97 -6.72 5.54
CA LEU A 88 -5.57 -6.95 4.15
C LEU A 88 -5.67 -8.44 3.80
N PRO A 89 -6.19 -8.78 2.62
CA PRO A 89 -6.41 -10.17 2.22
C PRO A 89 -5.08 -10.89 1.99
N GLN A 90 -5.11 -12.21 2.13
CA GLN A 90 -4.05 -13.05 1.60
C GLN A 90 -4.05 -12.93 0.07
N GLY A 91 -2.88 -12.77 -0.53
CA GLY A 91 -2.77 -12.63 -1.98
C GLY A 91 -2.87 -11.19 -2.48
N LEU A 92 -2.93 -10.19 -1.59
CA LEU A 92 -2.69 -8.79 -1.98
C LEU A 92 -1.31 -8.71 -2.66
N ARG A 93 -1.28 -8.27 -3.91
CA ARG A 93 -0.06 -8.14 -4.70
C ARG A 93 0.28 -6.67 -4.88
N LEU A 94 1.56 -6.31 -4.70
CA LEU A 94 2.06 -4.94 -4.79
C LEU A 94 3.35 -4.90 -5.60
N TYR A 95 3.47 -3.93 -6.51
CA TYR A 95 4.73 -3.66 -7.20
C TYR A 95 5.79 -3.23 -6.19
N ALA A 96 6.86 -4.01 -6.07
CA ALA A 96 7.95 -3.74 -5.14
C ALA A 96 9.21 -4.55 -5.53
N PRO A 97 9.83 -4.27 -6.69
CA PRO A 97 10.91 -5.10 -7.27
C PRO A 97 12.20 -5.16 -6.43
N HIS A 98 12.30 -4.30 -5.42
CA HIS A 98 13.47 -4.21 -4.54
C HIS A 98 13.11 -4.40 -3.07
N ALA A 99 11.93 -4.95 -2.78
CA ALA A 99 11.48 -5.16 -1.42
C ALA A 99 12.32 -6.22 -0.71
N THR A 100 12.86 -5.85 0.44
CA THR A 100 13.51 -6.74 1.41
C THR A 100 12.66 -6.89 2.66
N ASP A 101 11.91 -5.86 3.01
CA ASP A 101 11.13 -5.77 4.25
C ASP A 101 9.71 -5.29 3.97
N LEU A 102 8.75 -5.86 4.68
CA LEU A 102 7.35 -5.42 4.68
C LEU A 102 6.94 -5.08 6.11
N LEU A 103 6.44 -3.86 6.28
CA LEU A 103 5.85 -3.37 7.52
C LEU A 103 4.37 -3.09 7.26
N VAL A 104 3.50 -3.58 8.13
CA VAL A 104 2.06 -3.27 8.09
C VAL A 104 1.68 -2.62 9.40
N ASP A 105 1.23 -1.37 9.34
CA ASP A 105 1.00 -0.50 10.50
C ASP A 105 2.21 -0.47 11.45
N GLY A 106 3.42 -0.43 10.87
CA GLY A 106 4.70 -0.45 11.58
C GLY A 106 5.15 -1.82 12.12
N VAL A 107 4.38 -2.89 11.90
CA VAL A 107 4.71 -4.24 12.36
C VAL A 107 5.31 -5.09 11.23
N PRO A 108 6.47 -5.73 11.40
CA PRO A 108 7.05 -6.62 10.40
C PRO A 108 6.12 -7.77 10.01
N ARG A 109 6.05 -8.04 8.71
CA ARG A 109 5.28 -9.13 8.10
C ARG A 109 6.13 -9.85 7.04
N ALA A 110 5.90 -11.15 6.92
CA ALA A 110 6.47 -11.94 5.84
C ALA A 110 5.65 -11.74 4.56
N PHE A 111 6.33 -11.79 3.42
CA PHE A 111 5.74 -11.77 2.07
C PHE A 111 6.44 -12.80 1.18
N VAL A 112 5.86 -13.05 0.01
CA VAL A 112 6.47 -13.87 -1.04
C VAL A 112 6.88 -12.94 -2.19
N PRO A 113 8.16 -12.85 -2.57
CA PRO A 113 8.55 -12.12 -3.77
C PRO A 113 8.09 -12.89 -5.02
N GLU A 114 7.57 -12.17 -6.01
CA GLU A 114 7.11 -12.72 -7.29
C GLU A 114 7.39 -11.70 -8.41
N ASP A 115 8.40 -11.99 -9.24
CA ASP A 115 8.92 -11.08 -10.27
C ASP A 115 9.23 -9.67 -9.72
N ASP A 116 8.55 -8.65 -10.23
CA ASP A 116 8.67 -7.24 -9.78
C ASP A 116 7.70 -6.88 -8.63
N SER A 117 7.09 -7.88 -8.00
CA SER A 117 6.05 -7.69 -6.98
C SER A 117 6.33 -8.47 -5.72
N ILE A 118 5.61 -8.10 -4.66
CA ILE A 118 5.45 -8.91 -3.46
C ILE A 118 4.00 -9.34 -3.33
N VAL A 119 3.79 -10.55 -2.82
CA VAL A 119 2.48 -11.08 -2.45
C VAL A 119 2.41 -11.17 -0.94
N CYS A 120 1.46 -10.45 -0.36
CA CYS A 120 1.24 -10.47 1.08
C CYS A 120 0.61 -11.81 1.50
N ASN A 121 1.12 -12.35 2.60
CA ASN A 121 0.39 -13.38 3.35
C ASN A 121 -0.88 -12.77 3.95
N LYS A 122 -1.76 -13.60 4.53
CA LYS A 122 -2.92 -13.09 5.27
C LYS A 122 -2.45 -12.13 6.36
N ILE A 123 -2.90 -10.87 6.34
CA ILE A 123 -2.57 -9.89 7.37
C ILE A 123 -3.80 -9.67 8.25
N GLU A 124 -3.80 -10.34 9.40
CA GLU A 124 -4.78 -10.06 10.43
C GLU A 124 -4.38 -8.80 11.20
N ARG A 125 -5.34 -7.92 11.50
CA ARG A 125 -5.09 -6.76 12.35
C ARG A 125 -4.65 -7.26 13.72
N VAL A 126 -3.45 -6.87 14.15
CA VAL A 126 -3.09 -6.97 15.57
C VAL A 126 -3.76 -5.79 16.25
N VAL A 127 -4.99 -6.02 16.75
CA VAL A 127 -5.56 -5.10 17.73
C VAL A 127 -4.69 -5.27 18.98
N LEU A 128 -3.77 -4.33 19.20
CA LEU A 128 -3.16 -4.16 20.51
C LEU A 128 -4.31 -3.84 21.47
N GLY A 129 -4.82 -4.86 22.14
CA GLY A 129 -5.70 -4.67 23.28
C GLY A 129 -5.02 -3.66 24.21
N LEU A 130 -5.75 -2.64 24.63
CA LEU A 130 -5.31 -1.74 25.70
C LEU A 130 -4.96 -2.59 26.92
N TRP A 131 -3.71 -3.00 27.05
CA TRP A 131 -3.21 -3.54 28.29
C TRP A 131 -3.21 -2.37 29.27
N LYS A 132 -4.27 -2.29 30.09
CA LYS A 132 -4.23 -1.52 31.33
C LYS A 132 -3.12 -2.13 32.17
N THR A 133 -1.92 -1.57 32.09
CA THR A 133 -0.86 -1.84 33.06
C THR A 133 -1.29 -1.22 34.39
N SER A 134 -2.01 -1.98 35.21
CA SER A 134 -2.21 -1.63 36.62
C SER A 134 -0.88 -1.82 37.34
N ILE A 135 -0.12 -0.74 37.47
CA ILE A 135 1.05 -0.72 38.35
C ILE A 135 0.51 -0.73 39.79
N HIS A 136 0.61 -1.87 40.46
CA HIS A 136 0.34 -1.98 41.88
C HIS A 136 1.61 -1.57 42.64
N ILE A 137 1.68 -0.31 43.06
CA ILE A 137 2.74 0.15 43.96
C ILE A 137 2.33 -0.31 45.37
N GLN A 138 3.04 -1.29 45.94
CA GLN A 138 2.90 -1.58 47.36
C GLN A 138 3.63 -0.49 48.17
N PRO A 139 2.97 0.20 49.10
CA PRO A 139 3.66 1.10 50.01
C PRO A 139 4.44 0.26 51.02
N HIS A 140 5.75 0.45 51.06
CA HIS A 140 6.56 0.03 52.20
C HIS A 140 6.25 0.97 53.37
N TRP A 141 5.76 0.39 54.46
CA TRP A 141 5.74 1.00 55.80
C TRP A 141 6.85 0.37 56.61
#